data_AF-A0A176RZT4-F1
#
_entry.id   AF-A0A176RZT4-F1
#
_cell.length_a   1.000
_cell.length_b   1.000
_cell.length_c   1.000
_cell.angle_alpha   90.00
_cell.angle_beta   90.00
_cell.angle_gamma   90.00
#
_symmetry.space_group_name_H-M   'P 1'
#
loop_
_entity.id
_entity.type
_entity.pdbx_description
1 polymer ?
#
loop_
_entity_poly.entity_id
_entity_poly.type
_entity_poly.pdbx_seq_one_letter_code
_entity_poly.pdbx_strand_id
1 'polypeptide(L)'
;MRKQDIRTYTFSDDDRLFFDANIWIYIYGPLLSQQDVAISSTYAHALQKIRNAQSHLFIDALALSEFINTYARLEYRQSFANTYPTFKRFRKSS
;
A
#
# COMPACT_ATOMS: atom_id res chain seq x y z
N MET A 1 -18.44 -14.67 1.72
CA MET A 1 -17.10 -14.79 2.35
C MET A 1 -17.21 -14.32 3.80
N ARG A 2 -16.71 -15.08 4.78
CA ARG A 2 -16.67 -14.61 6.18
C ARG A 2 -15.54 -13.60 6.32
N LYS A 3 -15.81 -12.48 7.01
CA LYS A 3 -14.76 -11.54 7.40
C LYS A 3 -13.86 -12.24 8.43
N GLN A 4 -12.56 -12.16 8.23
CA GLN A 4 -11.54 -12.66 9.15
C GLN A 4 -10.62 -11.52 9.54
N ASP A 5 -10.10 -11.57 10.76
CA ASP A 5 -9.15 -10.58 11.25
C ASP A 5 -7.75 -10.95 10.75
N ILE A 6 -7.13 -10.07 9.98
CA ILE A 6 -5.80 -10.27 9.39
C ILE A 6 -4.71 -10.50 10.45
N ARG A 7 -4.91 -10.02 11.69
CA ARG A 7 -3.96 -10.17 12.79
C ARG A 7 -3.88 -11.62 13.28
N THR A 8 -5.01 -12.31 13.23
CA THR A 8 -5.17 -13.69 13.73
C THR A 8 -5.35 -14.72 12.61
N TYR A 9 -5.46 -14.28 11.36
CA TYR A 9 -5.51 -15.18 10.21
C TYR A 9 -4.22 -16.01 10.08
N THR A 10 -4.40 -17.30 9.81
CA THR A 10 -3.31 -18.25 9.54
C THR A 10 -3.21 -18.42 8.03
N PHE A 11 -2.16 -17.84 7.45
CA PHE A 11 -1.90 -17.94 6.01
C PHE A 11 -1.34 -19.31 5.62
N SER A 12 -1.69 -19.79 4.43
CA SER A 12 -1.14 -20.99 3.78
C SER A 12 -0.72 -20.71 2.34
N ASP A 13 -0.04 -21.66 1.73
CA ASP A 13 0.37 -21.64 0.32
C ASP A 13 -0.84 -21.66 -0.64
N ASP A 14 -1.93 -22.31 -0.25
CA ASP A 14 -3.20 -22.31 -1.01
C ASP A 14 -3.90 -20.93 -1.06
N ASP A 15 -3.53 -19.98 -0.20
CA ASP A 15 -4.18 -18.67 -0.16
C ASP A 15 -3.90 -17.87 -1.43
N ARG A 16 -4.99 -17.31 -1.99
CA ARG A 16 -4.96 -16.39 -3.13
C ARG A 16 -5.43 -15.03 -2.67
N LEU A 17 -4.49 -14.13 -2.44
CA LEU A 17 -4.71 -12.84 -1.84
C LEU A 17 -4.65 -11.75 -2.90
N PHE A 18 -5.51 -10.75 -2.77
CA PHE A 18 -5.50 -9.56 -3.61
C PHE A 18 -5.54 -8.34 -2.71
N PHE A 19 -4.57 -7.44 -2.88
CA PHE A 19 -4.48 -6.21 -2.12
C PHE A 19 -5.01 -5.03 -2.93
N ASP A 20 -5.91 -4.28 -2.31
CA ASP A 20 -6.29 -2.96 -2.79
C ASP A 20 -5.09 -1.98 -2.70
N ALA A 21 -5.11 -0.93 -3.52
CA ALA A 21 -4.09 0.11 -3.55
C ALA A 21 -3.83 0.71 -2.17
N ASN A 22 -4.87 0.88 -1.34
CA ASN A 22 -4.75 1.44 0.01
C ASN A 22 -3.87 0.58 0.93
N ILE A 23 -3.88 -0.74 0.79
CA ILE A 23 -3.01 -1.63 1.57
C ILE A 23 -1.54 -1.38 1.20
N TRP A 24 -1.25 -1.23 -0.09
CA TRP A 24 0.09 -0.88 -0.56
C TRP A 24 0.55 0.49 -0.05
N ILE A 25 -0.36 1.46 0.03
CA ILE A 25 -0.07 2.77 0.64
C ILE A 25 0.22 2.63 2.14
N TYR A 26 -0.49 1.78 2.89
CA TYR A 26 -0.14 1.56 4.31
C TYR A 26 1.21 0.88 4.50
N ILE A 27 1.63 0.00 3.58
CA ILE A 27 2.90 -0.72 3.68
C ILE A 27 4.08 0.15 3.24
N TYR A 28 3.96 0.88 2.14
CA TYR A 28 5.06 1.58 1.49
C TYR A 28 4.93 3.09 1.45
N GLY A 29 3.74 3.62 1.70
CA GLY A 29 3.47 5.05 1.68
C GLY A 29 3.97 5.79 2.92
N PRO A 30 4.07 7.11 2.84
CA PRO A 30 4.41 7.93 3.99
C PRO A 30 3.30 7.91 5.04
N LEU A 31 3.69 7.78 6.30
CA LEU A 31 2.78 7.68 7.44
C LEU A 31 2.46 9.07 7.99
N LEU A 32 1.19 9.48 7.87
CA LEU A 32 0.75 10.84 8.16
C LEU A 32 0.15 11.04 9.55
N SER A 33 -0.22 9.95 10.21
CA SER A 33 -0.82 9.97 11.55
C SER A 33 -0.38 8.78 12.40
N GLN A 34 -0.54 8.87 13.72
CA GLN A 34 -0.30 7.73 14.61
C GLN A 34 -1.19 6.52 14.28
N GLN A 35 -2.42 6.78 13.81
CA GLN A 35 -3.31 5.72 13.36
C GLN A 35 -2.74 5.01 12.13
N ASP A 36 -2.18 5.74 11.17
CA ASP A 36 -1.54 5.16 9.99
C ASP A 36 -0.35 4.28 10.37
N VAL A 37 0.42 4.66 11.39
CA VAL A 37 1.54 3.85 11.91
C VAL A 37 1.05 2.49 12.44
N ALA A 38 -0.04 2.48 13.22
CA ALA A 38 -0.61 1.25 13.75
C ALA A 38 -1.16 0.33 12.64
N ILE A 39 -1.83 0.91 11.64
CA ILE A 39 -2.37 0.19 10.49
C ILE A 39 -1.22 -0.35 9.62
N SER A 40 -0.20 0.46 9.36
CA SER A 40 1.01 0.10 8.62
C SER A 40 1.71 -1.09 9.25
N SER A 41 1.93 -1.06 10.57
CA SER A 41 2.53 -2.18 11.31
C SER A 41 1.72 -3.47 11.16
N THR A 42 0.39 -3.37 11.23
CA THR A 42 -0.51 -4.52 11.04
C THR A 42 -0.35 -5.15 9.65
N TYR A 43 -0.36 -4.34 8.60
CA TYR A 43 -0.23 -4.85 7.23
C TYR A 43 1.20 -5.29 6.87
N ALA A 44 2.23 -4.64 7.41
CA ALA A 44 3.61 -5.06 7.25
C ALA A 44 3.85 -6.45 7.87
N HIS A 45 3.33 -6.68 9.07
CA HIS A 45 3.40 -7.98 9.74
C HIS A 45 2.57 -9.05 9.00
N ALA A 46 1.39 -8.69 8.50
CA ALA A 46 0.60 -9.58 7.66
C ALA A 46 1.35 -9.97 6.38
N LEU A 47 1.96 -9.00 5.68
CA LEU A 47 2.78 -9.27 4.48
C LEU A 47 3.96 -10.19 4.79
N GLN A 48 4.60 -10.03 5.96
CA GLN A 48 5.65 -10.96 6.41
C GLN A 48 5.11 -12.39 6.55
N LYS A 49 3.95 -12.57 7.20
CA LYS A 49 3.33 -13.89 7.36
C LYS A 49 2.94 -14.52 6.02
N ILE A 50 2.34 -13.74 5.12
CA ILE A 50 1.98 -14.14 3.75
C ILE A 50 3.21 -14.66 3.00
N ARG A 51 4.33 -13.91 3.06
CA ARG A 51 5.59 -14.31 2.43
C ARG A 51 6.16 -15.59 3.05
N ASN A 52 6.13 -15.72 4.38
CA ASN A 52 6.64 -16.91 5.05
C ASN A 52 5.80 -18.15 4.73
N ALA A 53 4.47 -17.99 4.58
CA ALA A 53 3.55 -19.06 4.19
C ALA A 53 3.60 -19.40 2.70
N GLN A 54 4.36 -18.65 1.88
CA GLN A 54 4.44 -18.81 0.43
C GLN A 54 3.07 -18.66 -0.26
N SER A 55 2.16 -17.89 0.32
CA SER A 55 0.85 -17.60 -0.28
C SER A 55 0.97 -16.86 -1.61
N HIS A 56 -0.05 -16.98 -2.46
CA HIS A 56 -0.10 -16.28 -3.73
C HIS A 56 -0.69 -14.87 -3.57
N LEU A 57 0.14 -13.85 -3.77
CA LEU A 57 -0.29 -12.45 -3.77
C LEU A 57 -0.41 -11.92 -5.21
N PHE A 58 -1.61 -11.49 -5.57
CA PHE A 58 -1.95 -10.94 -6.88
C PHE A 58 -2.14 -9.43 -6.81
N ILE A 59 -1.83 -8.76 -7.92
CA ILE A 59 -2.10 -7.34 -8.15
C ILE A 59 -2.56 -7.16 -9.60
N ASP A 60 -3.52 -6.26 -9.82
CA ASP A 60 -3.95 -5.89 -11.17
C ASP A 60 -3.39 -4.51 -11.57
N ALA A 61 -3.53 -4.19 -12.85
CA ALA A 61 -3.04 -2.93 -13.40
C ALA A 61 -3.75 -1.69 -12.81
N LEU A 62 -5.00 -1.83 -12.35
CA LEU A 62 -5.78 -0.73 -11.80
C LEU A 62 -5.30 -0.36 -10.39
N ALA A 63 -5.21 -1.35 -9.49
CA ALA A 63 -4.68 -1.20 -8.15
C ALA A 63 -3.23 -0.72 -8.18
N LEU A 64 -2.42 -1.23 -9.11
CA LEU A 64 -1.05 -0.75 -9.31
C LEU A 64 -1.02 0.71 -9.78
N SER A 65 -1.87 1.10 -10.73
CA SER A 65 -1.94 2.48 -11.23
C SER A 65 -2.42 3.46 -10.16
N GLU A 66 -3.39 3.05 -9.35
CA GLU A 66 -3.88 3.82 -8.22
C GLU A 66 -2.80 3.98 -7.14
N PHE A 67 -2.10 2.90 -6.77
CA PHE A 67 -0.97 2.96 -5.85
C PHE A 67 0.09 3.95 -6.32
N ILE A 68 0.57 3.82 -7.56
CA ILE A 68 1.61 4.70 -8.12
C ILE A 68 1.16 6.17 -8.10
N ASN A 69 -0.05 6.45 -8.56
CA ASN A 69 -0.56 7.82 -8.60
C ASN A 69 -0.77 8.41 -7.21
N THR A 70 -1.30 7.63 -6.27
CA THR A 70 -1.54 8.07 -4.90
C THR A 70 -0.22 8.29 -4.17
N TYR A 71 0.71 7.35 -4.25
CA TYR A 71 2.05 7.47 -3.69
C TYR A 71 2.77 8.72 -4.22
N ALA A 72 2.81 8.90 -5.54
CA ALA A 72 3.44 10.07 -6.15
C ALA A 72 2.81 11.41 -5.68
N ARG A 73 1.49 11.45 -5.49
CA ARG A 73 0.81 12.64 -4.96
C ARG A 73 1.16 12.91 -3.50
N LEU A 74 1.29 11.86 -2.69
CA LEU A 74 1.68 11.99 -1.28
C LEU A 74 3.11 12.54 -1.18
N GLU A 75 4.05 11.93 -1.90
CA GLU A 75 5.44 12.41 -1.99
C GLU A 75 5.52 13.85 -2.46
N TYR A 76 4.76 14.19 -3.51
CA TYR A 76 4.69 15.56 -4.00
C TYR A 76 4.28 16.54 -2.91
N ARG A 77 3.20 16.24 -2.18
CA ARG A 77 2.67 17.11 -1.12
C ARG A 77 3.64 17.29 0.04
N GLN A 78 4.37 16.23 0.40
CA GLN A 78 5.25 16.24 1.58
C GLN A 78 6.61 16.87 1.29
N SER A 79 7.21 16.52 0.15
CA SER A 79 8.63 16.79 -0.08
C SER A 79 8.87 17.78 -1.23
N PHE A 80 7.92 17.95 -2.15
CA PHE A 80 8.18 18.62 -3.44
C PHE A 80 7.24 19.77 -3.77
N ALA A 81 6.22 20.04 -2.96
CA ALA A 81 5.24 21.11 -3.22
C ALA A 81 5.88 22.51 -3.22
N ASN A 82 6.97 22.68 -2.46
CA ASN A 82 7.75 23.93 -2.43
C ASN A 82 8.71 24.06 -3.62
N THR A 83 9.03 22.95 -4.30
CA THR A 83 9.97 22.91 -5.43
C THR A 83 9.26 22.97 -6.77
N TYR A 84 8.12 22.27 -6.88
CA TYR A 84 7.34 22.20 -8.10
C TYR A 84 5.97 22.85 -7.86
N PRO A 85 5.59 23.89 -8.63
CA PRO A 85 4.31 24.58 -8.40
C PRO A 85 3.07 23.71 -8.62
N THR A 86 3.20 22.62 -9.38
CA THR A 86 2.09 21.69 -9.63
C THR A 86 2.58 20.25 -9.67
N PHE A 87 1.69 19.32 -9.31
CA PHE A 87 1.94 17.88 -9.40
C PHE A 87 2.31 17.44 -10.84
N LYS A 88 1.71 18.06 -11.86
CA LYS A 88 2.03 17.76 -13.27
C LYS A 88 3.49 18.07 -13.59
N ARG A 89 4.03 19.19 -13.11
CA ARG A 89 5.44 19.56 -13.27
C ARG A 89 6.37 18.59 -12.56
N PHE A 90 6.02 18.15 -11.36
CA PHE A 90 6.75 17.12 -10.61
C PHE A 90 6.80 15.79 -11.38
N ARG A 91 5.64 15.32 -11.88
CA ARG A 91 5.53 14.05 -12.61
C ARG A 91 6.04 14.12 -14.06
N LYS A 92 6.45 15.29 -14.56
CA LYS A 92 6.82 15.53 -15.95
C LYS A 92 5.76 15.05 -16.96
N SER A 93 4.49 15.14 -16.60
CA SER A 93 3.40 14.82 -17.51
C SER A 93 2.89 16.11 -18.16
N SER A 94 3.00 16.19 -19.49
CA SER A 94 2.51 17.27 -20.34
C SER A 94 1.00 17.51 -20.19
#